data_AF-A0A3B8U3D5-F1
#
_entry.id   AF-A0A3B8U3D5-F1
#
_cell.length_a   1.000
_cell.length_b   1.000
_cell.length_c   1.000
_cell.angle_alpha   90.00
_cell.angle_beta   90.00
_cell.angle_gamma   90.00
#
_symmetry.space_group_name_H-M   'P 1'
#
loop_
_entity.id
_entity.type
_entity.pdbx_description
1 polymer ?
#
loop_
_entity_poly.entity_id
_entity_poly.type
_entity_poly.pdbx_seq_one_letter_code
_entity_poly.pdbx_strand_id
1 'polypeptide(L)'
;FALENFSYEHYMPEVVPFRETWALVAAHDFLSGKYRDIDVRSIPDFERLLAALTPGGDVSLAKKQKYRNFTNQERIALFNIFTEGLRNNYPVMCESAIPKYAKKFIVNVLKRRLHFDEMKGKKAFTDFVRKVSESRSQMSLYAEALANKDYLRAAGILAAVSPGVLLDHSKDLISKAEAAGDPDSADQILRMVRERCANAPMDKLLTLKKVVDSNVSAEEEPVKFRFKRSRYVAVELFPNTSLKLSEKTKDRFSNILRSLILGQLARKEDIGKVYIQPELKNCPVPVVGRSDSGKNRTVAIGTKIPLGQDRDILRAALYKKGPRDGFFDFSCAFLDEKYSFLGQISWNNLKENFAYHSGDCDDTTRGVTEIIDVNLSGIKNTVPGAKYIVYEGIAWDNFTTVDGLTECFLTFSNVSEVGEGIKGAGKNP
;
A
#
# COMPACT_ATOMS: atom_id res chain seq x y z
N PHE A 1 -29.07 20.79 14.31
CA PHE A 1 -28.45 22.07 13.93
C PHE A 1 -28.81 22.33 12.48
N ALA A 2 -29.50 23.44 12.21
CA ALA A 2 -30.04 23.79 10.91
C ALA A 2 -28.92 24.10 9.91
N LEU A 3 -28.86 23.33 8.81
CA LEU A 3 -27.99 23.54 7.65
C LEU A 3 -28.76 24.19 6.48
N GLU A 4 -29.84 24.92 6.76
CA GLU A 4 -30.74 25.39 5.68
C GLU A 4 -30.30 26.68 4.99
N ASN A 5 -29.18 27.32 5.35
CA ASN A 5 -28.72 28.56 4.70
C ASN A 5 -27.19 28.74 4.63
N PHE A 6 -26.40 27.66 4.54
CA PHE A 6 -24.94 27.78 4.36
C PHE A 6 -24.58 27.82 2.87
N SER A 7 -24.30 29.01 2.32
CA SER A 7 -23.74 29.13 0.96
C SER A 7 -22.26 28.79 1.01
N TYR A 8 -21.94 27.50 0.83
CA TYR A 8 -20.57 27.00 0.83
C TYR A 8 -19.77 27.44 -0.41
N GLU A 9 -20.43 28.02 -1.42
CA GLU A 9 -19.84 28.46 -2.70
C GLU A 9 -18.69 29.46 -2.50
N HIS A 10 -18.78 30.34 -1.48
CA HIS A 10 -17.72 31.30 -1.15
C HIS A 10 -16.50 30.67 -0.45
N TYR A 11 -16.61 29.41 -0.01
CA TYR A 11 -15.55 28.67 0.68
C TYR A 11 -14.99 27.53 -0.17
N MET A 12 -15.50 27.33 -1.39
CA MET A 12 -14.97 26.33 -2.31
C MET A 12 -13.66 26.81 -2.93
N PRO A 13 -12.58 26.00 -2.85
CA PRO A 13 -11.38 26.30 -3.61
C PRO A 13 -11.68 26.19 -5.11
N GLU A 14 -11.00 26.97 -5.95
CA GLU A 14 -11.12 26.92 -7.41
C GLU A 14 -10.90 25.49 -7.97
N VAL A 15 -10.12 24.67 -7.25
CA VAL A 15 -9.91 23.26 -7.55
C VAL A 15 -10.06 22.45 -6.27
N VAL A 16 -10.91 21.42 -6.28
CA VAL A 16 -10.98 20.39 -5.23
C VAL A 16 -9.99 19.28 -5.58
N PRO A 17 -8.84 19.16 -4.87
CA PRO A 17 -7.76 18.25 -5.28
C PRO A 17 -8.09 16.76 -5.03
N PHE A 18 -8.87 16.46 -3.99
CA PHE A 18 -9.24 15.09 -3.61
C PHE A 18 -10.62 14.73 -4.16
N ARG A 19 -10.71 13.60 -4.87
CA ARG A 19 -11.98 13.16 -5.50
C ARG A 19 -13.00 12.67 -4.47
N GLU A 20 -12.53 12.20 -3.32
CA GLU A 20 -13.35 11.88 -2.14
C GLU A 20 -14.09 13.12 -1.63
N THR A 21 -13.38 14.23 -1.47
CA THR A 21 -13.95 15.51 -1.04
C THR A 21 -14.91 16.05 -2.09
N TRP A 22 -14.52 16.02 -3.38
CA TRP A 22 -15.39 16.42 -4.49
C TRP A 22 -16.71 15.64 -4.49
N ALA A 23 -16.70 14.33 -4.19
CA ALA A 23 -17.89 13.52 -4.19
C ALA A 23 -18.90 13.91 -3.09
N LEU A 24 -18.43 14.37 -1.93
CA LEU A 24 -19.28 14.88 -0.87
C LEU A 24 -19.96 16.19 -1.27
N VAL A 25 -19.22 17.08 -1.95
CA VAL A 25 -19.75 18.34 -2.49
C VAL A 25 -20.78 18.06 -3.59
N ALA A 26 -20.45 17.19 -4.53
CA ALA A 26 -21.36 16.77 -5.59
C ALA A 26 -22.63 16.11 -5.05
N ALA A 27 -22.54 15.35 -3.95
CA ALA A 27 -23.72 14.78 -3.28
C ALA A 27 -24.58 15.87 -2.64
N HIS A 28 -23.98 16.88 -2.02
CA HIS A 28 -24.71 18.04 -1.49
C HIS A 28 -25.46 18.79 -2.61
N ASP A 29 -24.80 19.07 -3.73
CA ASP A 29 -25.43 19.72 -4.89
C ASP A 29 -26.55 18.89 -5.50
N PHE A 30 -26.34 17.57 -5.58
CA PHE A 30 -27.35 16.64 -6.05
C PHE A 30 -28.61 16.67 -5.16
N LEU A 31 -28.43 16.63 -3.84
CA LEU A 31 -29.55 16.69 -2.88
C LEU A 31 -30.23 18.07 -2.89
N SER A 32 -29.48 19.12 -3.24
CA SER A 32 -29.98 20.50 -3.38
C SER A 32 -30.60 20.78 -4.76
N GLY A 33 -30.64 19.80 -5.66
CA GLY A 33 -31.19 19.94 -7.02
C GLY A 33 -30.29 20.69 -8.02
N LYS A 34 -29.06 21.04 -7.63
CA LYS A 34 -28.05 21.75 -8.45
C LYS A 34 -27.28 20.79 -9.37
N TYR A 35 -28.02 20.01 -10.18
CA TYR A 35 -27.41 18.94 -10.98
C TYR A 35 -26.42 19.42 -12.05
N ARG A 36 -26.54 20.67 -12.51
CA ARG A 36 -25.71 21.23 -13.59
C ARG A 36 -24.28 21.52 -13.15
N ASP A 37 -24.04 21.64 -11.85
CA ASP A 37 -22.75 22.01 -11.30
C ASP A 37 -21.87 20.77 -11.00
N ILE A 38 -22.40 19.57 -11.28
CA ILE A 38 -21.74 18.29 -10.99
C ILE A 38 -20.95 17.79 -12.22
N ASP A 39 -19.63 18.05 -12.22
CA ASP A 39 -18.71 17.57 -13.27
C ASP A 39 -18.06 16.21 -12.93
N VAL A 40 -18.59 15.14 -13.53
CA VAL A 40 -18.04 13.79 -13.45
C VAL A 40 -16.96 13.57 -14.52
N ARG A 41 -15.73 13.30 -14.08
CA ARG A 41 -14.57 13.14 -14.97
C ARG A 41 -14.22 11.70 -15.30
N SER A 42 -14.61 10.76 -14.44
CA SER A 42 -14.25 9.35 -14.54
C SER A 42 -15.32 8.43 -13.95
N ILE A 43 -15.25 7.13 -14.25
CA ILE A 43 -16.15 6.12 -13.67
C ILE A 43 -16.01 6.04 -12.13
N PRO A 44 -14.79 6.02 -11.54
CA PRO A 44 -14.64 6.10 -10.09
C PRO A 44 -15.29 7.34 -9.49
N ASP A 45 -15.25 8.50 -10.14
CA ASP A 45 -15.91 9.71 -9.61
C ASP A 45 -17.42 9.52 -9.54
N PHE A 46 -18.02 8.94 -10.58
CA PHE A 46 -19.44 8.61 -10.55
C PHE A 46 -19.78 7.62 -9.43
N GLU A 47 -18.95 6.60 -9.20
CA GLU A 47 -19.14 5.66 -8.10
C GLU A 47 -19.00 6.34 -6.73
N ARG A 48 -18.05 7.27 -6.57
CA ARG A 48 -17.91 8.07 -5.34
C ARG A 48 -19.13 8.95 -5.09
N LEU A 49 -19.75 9.53 -6.11
CA LEU A 49 -21.00 10.27 -5.97
C LEU A 49 -22.13 9.35 -5.47
N LEU A 50 -22.28 8.16 -6.04
CA LEU A 50 -23.27 7.18 -5.58
C LEU A 50 -23.00 6.71 -4.14
N ALA A 51 -21.73 6.57 -3.78
CA ALA A 51 -21.28 6.27 -2.42
C ALA A 51 -21.69 7.38 -1.45
N ALA A 52 -21.37 8.64 -1.78
CA ALA A 52 -21.68 9.81 -0.96
C ALA A 52 -23.19 10.00 -0.77
N LEU A 53 -24.00 9.70 -1.79
CA LEU A 53 -25.46 9.72 -1.71
C LEU A 53 -26.06 8.56 -0.89
N THR A 54 -25.27 7.55 -0.55
CA THR A 54 -25.70 6.38 0.22
C THR A 54 -25.33 6.55 1.69
N PRO A 55 -26.28 6.45 2.64
CA PRO A 55 -25.96 6.51 4.07
C PRO A 55 -24.89 5.47 4.46
N GLY A 56 -23.82 5.91 5.13
CA GLY A 56 -22.69 5.06 5.50
C GLY A 56 -21.77 4.66 4.34
N GLY A 57 -21.87 5.33 3.19
CA GLY A 57 -21.02 5.07 2.03
C GLY A 57 -19.59 5.60 2.18
N ASP A 58 -18.62 4.69 2.23
CA ASP A 58 -17.20 4.92 1.92
C ASP A 58 -16.90 5.54 0.53
N VAL A 59 -16.63 6.84 0.47
CA VAL A 59 -16.23 7.57 -0.75
C VAL A 59 -14.82 7.26 -1.24
N SER A 60 -13.99 6.52 -0.48
CA SER A 60 -12.66 6.11 -0.94
C SER A 60 -12.71 4.93 -1.92
N LEU A 61 -13.86 4.26 -2.03
CA LEU A 61 -14.08 3.01 -2.78
C LEU A 61 -13.16 1.85 -2.35
N ALA A 62 -12.52 1.94 -1.19
CA ALA A 62 -11.63 0.90 -0.68
C ALA A 62 -12.38 -0.41 -0.36
N LYS A 63 -13.67 -0.31 0.00
CA LYS A 63 -14.54 -1.45 0.32
C LYS A 63 -15.60 -1.66 -0.75
N LYS A 64 -15.98 -2.92 -0.97
CA LYS A 64 -17.10 -3.28 -1.86
C LYS A 64 -18.41 -2.73 -1.28
N GLN A 65 -19.02 -1.78 -1.98
CA GLN A 65 -20.23 -1.09 -1.52
C GLN A 65 -21.53 -1.67 -2.08
N LYS A 66 -22.62 -1.40 -1.34
CA LYS A 66 -23.99 -1.50 -1.82
C LYS A 66 -24.57 -0.10 -1.82
N TYR A 67 -25.09 0.35 -2.96
CA TYR A 67 -25.75 1.64 -3.07
C TYR A 67 -27.20 1.56 -2.59
N ARG A 68 -27.74 2.68 -2.08
CA ARG A 68 -29.16 2.77 -1.77
C ARG A 68 -30.02 2.68 -3.03
N ASN A 69 -31.32 2.45 -2.84
CA ASN A 69 -32.27 2.60 -3.93
C ASN A 69 -32.51 4.09 -4.21
N PHE A 70 -32.33 4.51 -5.46
CA PHE A 70 -32.66 5.85 -5.94
C PHE A 70 -34.10 5.90 -6.48
N THR A 71 -34.76 7.04 -6.33
CA THR A 71 -36.07 7.32 -6.94
C THR A 71 -35.94 7.47 -8.46
N ASN A 72 -37.07 7.46 -9.18
CA ASN A 72 -37.03 7.64 -10.64
C ASN A 72 -36.46 9.00 -11.04
N GLN A 73 -36.82 10.08 -10.33
CA GLN A 73 -36.27 11.42 -10.59
C GLN A 73 -34.76 11.48 -10.35
N GLU A 74 -34.28 10.91 -9.25
CA GLU A 74 -32.86 10.83 -8.95
C GLU A 74 -32.09 10.04 -10.03
N ARG A 75 -32.66 8.93 -10.52
CA ARG A 75 -32.01 8.17 -11.59
C ARG A 75 -31.93 8.94 -12.91
N ILE A 76 -32.95 9.74 -13.25
CA ILE A 76 -32.91 10.63 -14.43
C ILE A 76 -31.79 11.67 -14.26
N ALA A 77 -31.70 12.30 -13.09
CA ALA A 77 -30.65 13.27 -12.80
C ALA A 77 -29.25 12.64 -12.88
N LEU A 78 -29.05 11.50 -12.23
CA LEU A 78 -27.80 10.73 -12.28
C LEU A 78 -27.42 10.31 -13.72
N PHE A 79 -28.40 9.93 -14.55
CA PHE A 79 -28.17 9.62 -15.95
C PHE A 79 -27.72 10.84 -16.75
N ASN A 80 -28.35 11.99 -16.54
CA ASN A 80 -27.96 13.23 -17.20
C ASN A 80 -26.54 13.66 -16.79
N ILE A 81 -26.24 13.63 -15.49
CA ILE A 81 -24.88 13.92 -14.96
C ILE A 81 -23.85 12.98 -15.60
N PHE A 82 -24.14 11.68 -15.65
CA PHE A 82 -23.24 10.69 -16.25
C PHE A 82 -23.01 10.95 -17.75
N THR A 83 -24.08 11.21 -18.49
CA THR A 83 -23.99 11.44 -19.94
C THR A 83 -23.34 12.77 -20.29
N GLU A 84 -23.48 13.78 -19.44
CA GLU A 84 -22.74 15.04 -19.57
C GLU A 84 -21.25 14.83 -19.28
N GLY A 85 -20.91 14.07 -18.24
CA GLY A 85 -19.53 13.62 -18.00
C GLY A 85 -18.95 12.83 -19.18
N LEU A 86 -19.75 11.98 -19.84
CA LEU A 86 -19.33 11.31 -21.07
C LEU A 86 -19.06 12.28 -22.22
N ARG A 87 -19.83 13.37 -22.36
CA ARG A 87 -19.58 14.37 -23.41
C ARG A 87 -18.30 15.14 -23.15
N ASN A 88 -18.09 15.56 -21.91
CA ASN A 88 -16.98 16.43 -21.53
C ASN A 88 -15.66 15.66 -21.36
N ASN A 89 -15.73 14.39 -20.93
CA ASN A 89 -14.57 13.61 -20.49
C ASN A 89 -14.51 12.21 -21.12
N TYR A 90 -14.99 12.05 -22.37
CA TYR A 90 -15.14 10.73 -23.02
C TYR A 90 -13.91 9.81 -22.95
N PRO A 91 -12.67 10.26 -23.27
CA PRO A 91 -11.50 9.40 -23.23
C PRO A 91 -11.22 8.84 -21.82
N VAL A 92 -11.24 9.72 -20.82
CA VAL A 92 -10.99 9.39 -19.40
C VAL A 92 -12.07 8.47 -18.85
N MET A 93 -13.33 8.70 -19.22
CA MET A 93 -14.46 7.84 -18.86
C MET A 93 -14.32 6.44 -19.46
N CYS A 94 -13.85 6.31 -20.69
CA CYS A 94 -13.58 5.01 -21.30
C CYS A 94 -12.40 4.28 -20.65
N GLU A 95 -11.29 4.97 -20.40
CA GLU A 95 -10.09 4.38 -19.77
C GLU A 95 -10.35 3.88 -18.35
N SER A 96 -11.17 4.62 -17.60
CA SER A 96 -11.54 4.27 -16.24
C SER A 96 -12.66 3.22 -16.15
N ALA A 97 -13.26 2.82 -17.29
CA ALA A 97 -14.33 1.84 -17.32
C ALA A 97 -13.82 0.40 -17.34
N ILE A 98 -14.17 -0.37 -16.30
CA ILE A 98 -13.91 -1.82 -16.30
C ILE A 98 -15.11 -2.53 -16.97
N PRO A 99 -14.91 -3.37 -18.02
CA PRO A 99 -16.01 -3.99 -18.79
C PRO A 99 -17.04 -4.75 -17.94
N LYS A 100 -16.59 -5.44 -16.88
CA LYS A 100 -17.45 -6.17 -15.93
C LYS A 100 -18.30 -5.23 -15.06
N TYR A 101 -17.80 -4.03 -14.76
CA TYR A 101 -18.50 -3.03 -13.95
C TYR A 101 -19.47 -2.21 -14.79
N ALA A 102 -19.13 -1.84 -16.03
CA ALA A 102 -20.08 -1.21 -16.96
C ALA A 102 -21.34 -2.09 -17.15
N LYS A 103 -21.18 -3.41 -17.30
CA LYS A 103 -22.30 -4.36 -17.38
C LYS A 103 -23.16 -4.41 -16.09
N LYS A 104 -22.52 -4.33 -14.92
CA LYS A 104 -23.20 -4.37 -13.61
C LYS A 104 -23.88 -3.02 -13.27
N PHE A 105 -23.27 -1.93 -13.70
CA PHE A 105 -23.75 -0.55 -13.61
C PHE A 105 -25.02 -0.34 -14.44
N ILE A 106 -25.03 -0.79 -15.70
CA ILE A 106 -26.22 -0.82 -16.58
C ILE A 106 -27.37 -1.57 -15.90
N VAL A 107 -27.09 -2.72 -15.29
CA VAL A 107 -28.10 -3.59 -14.66
C VAL A 107 -28.63 -3.00 -13.34
N ASN A 108 -27.79 -2.38 -12.53
CA ASN A 108 -28.16 -1.95 -11.17
C ASN A 108 -28.66 -0.51 -11.08
N VAL A 109 -28.16 0.41 -11.91
CA VAL A 109 -28.51 1.85 -11.83
C VAL A 109 -29.60 2.23 -12.84
N LEU A 110 -29.61 1.61 -14.03
CA LEU A 110 -30.50 2.04 -15.13
C LEU A 110 -31.58 1.03 -15.56
N LYS A 111 -31.42 -0.28 -15.26
CA LYS A 111 -32.33 -1.33 -15.76
C LYS A 111 -33.65 -1.45 -15.00
N ARG A 112 -33.82 -0.84 -13.81
CA ARG A 112 -35.10 -0.87 -13.09
C ARG A 112 -35.87 0.45 -13.31
N ARG A 113 -36.77 0.43 -14.30
CA ARG A 113 -37.89 1.39 -14.51
C ARG A 113 -37.53 2.81 -14.97
N LEU A 114 -36.66 2.96 -15.96
CA LEU A 114 -36.56 4.20 -16.74
C LEU A 114 -37.04 3.90 -18.17
N HIS A 115 -37.98 4.69 -18.70
CA HIS A 115 -38.30 4.68 -20.13
C HIS A 115 -37.11 5.27 -20.89
N PHE A 116 -36.14 4.39 -21.16
CA PHE A 116 -34.84 4.72 -21.71
C PHE A 116 -34.92 5.41 -23.08
N ASP A 117 -36.03 5.18 -23.80
CA ASP A 117 -36.26 5.73 -25.14
C ASP A 117 -36.48 7.24 -25.18
N GLU A 118 -36.85 7.87 -24.06
CA GLU A 118 -37.16 9.30 -23.98
C GLU A 118 -36.01 10.15 -23.40
N MET A 119 -34.88 9.53 -23.05
CA MET A 119 -33.79 10.20 -22.34
C MET A 119 -32.80 10.94 -23.26
N LYS A 120 -32.55 12.22 -22.96
CA LYS A 120 -31.45 12.99 -23.55
C LYS A 120 -30.11 12.35 -23.18
N GLY A 121 -29.26 12.07 -24.17
CA GLY A 121 -27.95 11.41 -23.94
C GLY A 121 -27.94 9.88 -24.11
N LYS A 122 -29.09 9.26 -24.43
CA LYS A 122 -29.21 7.82 -24.75
C LYS A 122 -28.14 7.32 -25.72
N LYS A 123 -27.97 8.01 -26.86
CA LYS A 123 -27.01 7.61 -27.90
C LYS A 123 -25.58 7.56 -27.35
N ALA A 124 -25.15 8.62 -26.65
CA ALA A 124 -23.81 8.68 -26.05
C ALA A 124 -23.59 7.55 -25.02
N PHE A 125 -24.60 7.25 -24.21
CA PHE A 125 -24.56 6.14 -23.27
C PHE A 125 -24.49 4.78 -23.97
N THR A 126 -25.34 4.52 -24.97
CA THR A 126 -25.35 3.26 -25.72
C THR A 126 -24.04 3.06 -26.48
N ASP A 127 -23.49 4.11 -27.09
CA ASP A 127 -22.19 4.07 -27.76
C ASP A 127 -21.05 3.80 -26.78
N PHE A 128 -21.07 4.44 -25.60
CA PHE A 128 -20.14 4.16 -24.51
C PHE A 128 -20.22 2.70 -24.05
N VAL A 129 -21.42 2.19 -23.78
CA VAL A 129 -21.64 0.79 -23.36
C VAL A 129 -21.14 -0.17 -24.41
N ARG A 130 -21.49 0.06 -25.67
CA ARG A 130 -21.05 -0.76 -26.80
C ARG A 130 -19.52 -0.77 -26.86
N LYS A 131 -18.90 0.42 -26.87
CA LYS A 131 -17.44 0.57 -26.93
C LYS A 131 -16.72 -0.07 -25.74
N VAL A 132 -17.22 0.08 -24.52
CA VAL A 132 -16.65 -0.55 -23.33
C VAL A 132 -16.86 -2.07 -23.32
N SER A 133 -17.99 -2.54 -23.84
CA SER A 133 -18.27 -3.98 -23.97
C SER A 133 -17.44 -4.66 -25.05
N GLU A 134 -17.12 -3.93 -26.12
CA GLU A 134 -16.20 -4.34 -27.19
C GLU A 134 -14.73 -4.18 -26.77
N SER A 135 -14.45 -3.25 -25.86
CA SER A 135 -13.10 -3.03 -25.34
C SER A 135 -12.64 -4.24 -24.52
N ARG A 136 -11.62 -4.93 -25.04
CA ARG A 136 -10.88 -5.93 -24.25
C ARG A 136 -10.10 -5.18 -23.19
N SER A 137 -10.15 -5.65 -21.95
CA SER A 137 -9.28 -5.11 -20.90
C SER A 137 -7.81 -5.29 -21.30
N GLN A 138 -6.94 -4.36 -20.89
CA GLN A 138 -5.50 -4.48 -21.12
C GLN A 138 -4.96 -5.83 -20.61
N MET A 139 -5.50 -6.34 -19.49
CA MET A 139 -5.13 -7.65 -18.96
C MET A 139 -5.56 -8.83 -19.85
N SER A 140 -6.72 -8.76 -20.50
CA SER A 140 -7.12 -9.79 -21.46
C SER A 140 -6.26 -9.75 -22.74
N LEU A 141 -5.91 -8.55 -23.23
CA LEU A 141 -5.00 -8.41 -24.37
C LEU A 141 -3.60 -8.92 -24.03
N TYR A 142 -3.11 -8.62 -22.83
CA TYR A 142 -1.84 -9.13 -22.31
C TYR A 142 -1.84 -10.66 -22.22
N ALA A 143 -2.89 -11.26 -21.66
CA ALA A 143 -3.02 -12.71 -21.54
C ALA A 143 -3.08 -13.40 -22.90
N GLU A 144 -3.78 -12.81 -23.87
CA GLU A 144 -3.83 -13.27 -25.26
C GLU A 144 -2.45 -13.18 -25.94
N ALA A 145 -1.75 -12.05 -25.80
CA ALA A 145 -0.41 -11.88 -26.34
C ALA A 145 0.55 -12.92 -25.77
N LEU A 146 0.49 -13.18 -24.45
CA LEU A 146 1.26 -14.26 -23.81
C LEU A 146 0.90 -15.65 -24.35
N ALA A 147 -0.39 -15.95 -24.52
CA ALA A 147 -0.84 -17.24 -25.04
C ALA A 147 -0.32 -17.48 -26.48
N ASN A 148 -0.25 -16.41 -27.27
CA ASN A 148 0.30 -16.43 -28.63
C ASN A 148 1.83 -16.30 -28.68
N LYS A 149 2.51 -16.26 -27.51
CA LYS A 149 3.96 -16.04 -27.39
C LYS A 149 4.47 -14.73 -28.03
N ASP A 150 3.59 -13.74 -28.16
CA ASP A 150 3.90 -12.40 -28.67
C ASP A 150 4.34 -11.49 -27.51
N TYR A 151 5.58 -11.68 -27.06
CA TYR A 151 6.12 -11.01 -25.87
C TYR A 151 6.34 -9.52 -26.07
N LEU A 152 6.66 -9.09 -27.30
CA LEU A 152 6.82 -7.68 -27.63
C LEU A 152 5.49 -6.93 -27.54
N ARG A 153 4.41 -7.50 -28.10
CA ARG A 153 3.07 -6.93 -27.95
C ARG A 153 2.62 -6.93 -26.50
N ALA A 154 2.91 -8.00 -25.76
CA ALA A 154 2.62 -8.07 -24.33
C ALA A 154 3.32 -6.93 -23.56
N ALA A 155 4.60 -6.66 -23.84
CA ALA A 155 5.32 -5.54 -23.26
C ALA A 155 4.71 -4.18 -23.64
N GLY A 156 4.34 -3.98 -24.91
CA GLY A 156 3.70 -2.75 -25.37
C GLY A 156 2.38 -2.46 -24.67
N ILE A 157 1.57 -3.50 -24.43
CA ILE A 157 0.33 -3.41 -23.65
C ILE A 157 0.61 -2.96 -22.21
N LEU A 158 1.60 -3.54 -21.54
CA LEU A 158 1.97 -3.16 -20.17
C LEU A 158 2.58 -1.76 -20.09
N ALA A 159 3.36 -1.37 -21.09
CA ALA A 159 3.93 -0.03 -21.20
C ALA A 159 2.84 1.04 -21.31
N ALA A 160 1.73 0.73 -22.00
CA ALA A 160 0.56 1.61 -22.08
C ALA A 160 -0.20 1.74 -20.75
N VAL A 161 -0.08 0.76 -19.85
CA VAL A 161 -0.69 0.83 -18.51
C VAL A 161 0.10 1.76 -17.60
N SER A 162 1.39 1.46 -17.37
CA SER A 162 2.32 2.36 -16.69
C SER A 162 3.76 1.85 -16.79
N PRO A 163 4.77 2.73 -16.65
CA PRO A 163 6.16 2.31 -16.57
C PRO A 163 6.43 1.29 -15.46
N GLY A 164 5.77 1.45 -14.31
CA GLY A 164 5.92 0.54 -13.18
C GLY A 164 5.33 -0.85 -13.44
N VAL A 165 4.28 -0.97 -14.25
CA VAL A 165 3.71 -2.28 -14.62
C VAL A 165 4.57 -2.96 -15.67
N LEU A 166 5.15 -2.21 -16.62
CA LEU A 166 6.14 -2.76 -17.54
C LEU A 166 7.34 -3.36 -16.79
N LEU A 167 7.90 -2.63 -15.81
CA LEU A 167 9.05 -3.12 -15.02
C LEU A 167 8.76 -4.46 -14.34
N ASP A 168 7.62 -4.60 -13.68
CA ASP A 168 7.25 -5.81 -12.91
C ASP A 168 7.29 -7.09 -13.77
N HIS A 169 7.05 -6.98 -15.09
CA HIS A 169 6.96 -8.12 -16.00
C HIS A 169 8.14 -8.23 -16.99
N SER A 170 8.95 -7.19 -17.12
CA SER A 170 10.00 -7.08 -18.15
C SER A 170 11.00 -8.24 -18.13
N LYS A 171 11.54 -8.63 -16.97
CA LYS A 171 12.49 -9.76 -16.86
C LYS A 171 11.88 -11.08 -17.34
N ASP A 172 10.63 -11.33 -16.96
CA ASP A 172 9.89 -12.53 -17.38
C ASP A 172 9.68 -12.54 -18.90
N LEU A 173 9.17 -11.45 -19.48
CA LEU A 173 8.94 -11.32 -20.92
C LEU A 173 10.22 -11.47 -21.75
N ILE A 174 11.31 -10.82 -21.33
CA ILE A 174 12.62 -10.89 -22.02
C ILE A 174 13.15 -12.33 -21.97
N SER A 175 13.12 -12.97 -20.80
CA SER A 175 13.62 -14.34 -20.63
C SER A 175 12.82 -15.36 -21.45
N LYS A 176 11.50 -15.17 -21.57
CA LYS A 176 10.63 -16.00 -22.41
C LYS A 176 10.84 -15.77 -23.90
N ALA A 177 11.13 -14.53 -24.32
CA ALA A 177 11.49 -14.23 -25.71
C ALA A 177 12.82 -14.91 -26.10
N GLU A 178 13.86 -14.80 -25.26
CA GLU A 178 15.13 -15.49 -25.48
C GLU A 178 14.94 -17.02 -25.57
N ALA A 179 14.20 -17.62 -24.63
CA ALA A 179 13.94 -19.06 -24.62
C ALA A 179 13.09 -19.54 -25.81
N ALA A 180 12.29 -18.66 -26.41
CA ALA A 180 11.53 -18.95 -27.62
C ALA A 180 12.35 -18.76 -28.92
N GLY A 181 13.63 -18.35 -28.82
CA GLY A 181 14.47 -18.09 -29.98
C GLY A 181 14.17 -16.75 -30.66
N ASP A 182 13.58 -15.78 -29.94
CA ASP A 182 13.23 -14.45 -30.44
C ASP A 182 14.06 -13.35 -29.73
N PRO A 183 15.37 -13.23 -30.05
CA PRO A 183 16.25 -12.23 -29.45
C PRO A 183 15.88 -10.79 -29.86
N ASP A 184 15.22 -10.60 -31.01
CA ASP A 184 14.82 -9.27 -31.48
C ASP A 184 13.71 -8.68 -30.60
N SER A 185 12.70 -9.48 -30.23
CA SER A 185 11.71 -9.05 -29.24
C SER A 185 12.33 -8.74 -27.88
N ALA A 186 13.27 -9.57 -27.41
CA ALA A 186 13.99 -9.32 -26.15
C ALA A 186 14.71 -7.96 -26.17
N ASP A 187 15.40 -7.66 -27.27
CA ASP A 187 16.12 -6.41 -27.48
C ASP A 187 15.19 -5.19 -27.56
N GLN A 188 14.05 -5.32 -28.22
CA GLN A 188 13.04 -4.26 -28.32
C GLN A 188 12.39 -3.98 -26.96
N ILE A 189 12.12 -5.01 -26.15
CA ILE A 189 11.59 -4.82 -24.79
C ILE A 189 12.61 -4.08 -23.91
N LEU A 190 13.91 -4.40 -24.01
CA LEU A 190 14.97 -3.66 -23.30
C LEU A 190 15.02 -2.18 -23.69
N ARG A 191 14.88 -1.87 -24.99
CA ARG A 191 14.79 -0.48 -25.47
C ARG A 191 13.56 0.22 -24.89
N MET A 192 12.41 -0.46 -24.92
CA MET A 192 11.17 0.06 -24.36
C MET A 192 11.30 0.40 -22.86
N VAL A 193 11.95 -0.46 -22.07
CA VAL A 193 12.23 -0.18 -20.65
C VAL A 193 13.12 1.07 -20.51
N ARG A 194 14.21 1.15 -21.29
CA ARG A 194 15.12 2.31 -21.26
C ARG A 194 14.39 3.62 -21.56
N GLU A 195 13.52 3.62 -22.56
CA GLU A 195 12.83 4.83 -23.04
C GLU A 195 11.65 5.25 -22.16
N ARG A 196 10.91 4.29 -21.59
CA ARG A 196 9.65 4.56 -20.89
C ARG A 196 9.77 4.61 -19.38
N CYS A 197 10.82 4.04 -18.79
CA CYS A 197 10.92 3.87 -17.33
C CYS A 197 11.80 4.90 -16.61
N ALA A 198 12.16 6.02 -17.24
CA ALA A 198 12.96 7.09 -16.61
C ALA A 198 12.34 7.67 -15.33
N ASN A 199 11.01 7.64 -15.23
CA ASN A 199 10.25 8.14 -14.07
C ASN A 199 9.47 7.02 -13.35
N ALA A 200 9.85 5.76 -13.54
CA ALA A 200 9.24 4.66 -12.81
C ALA A 200 9.58 4.74 -11.30
N PRO A 201 8.74 4.17 -10.41
CA PRO A 201 9.02 4.15 -8.98
C PRO A 201 10.41 3.55 -8.63
N MET A 202 11.17 4.23 -7.77
CA MET A 202 12.55 3.85 -7.41
C MET A 202 12.64 2.46 -6.77
N ASP A 203 11.69 2.13 -5.90
CA ASP A 203 11.55 0.81 -5.26
C ASP A 203 11.45 -0.31 -6.30
N LYS A 204 10.66 -0.10 -7.37
CA LYS A 204 10.54 -1.08 -8.47
C LYS A 204 11.83 -1.23 -9.27
N LEU A 205 12.55 -0.14 -9.54
CA LEU A 205 13.83 -0.20 -10.24
C LEU A 205 14.89 -0.97 -9.43
N LEU A 206 15.00 -0.68 -8.13
CA LEU A 206 15.91 -1.39 -7.22
C LEU A 206 15.55 -2.87 -7.10
N THR A 207 14.26 -3.17 -6.95
CA THR A 207 13.72 -4.54 -6.90
C THR A 207 14.05 -5.32 -8.16
N LEU A 208 13.72 -4.77 -9.32
CA LEU A 208 13.97 -5.42 -10.60
C LEU A 208 15.46 -5.60 -10.84
N LYS A 209 16.28 -4.61 -10.48
CA LYS A 209 17.74 -4.73 -10.59
C LYS A 209 18.27 -5.91 -9.77
N LYS A 210 17.82 -6.06 -8.52
CA LYS A 210 18.16 -7.23 -7.67
C LYS A 210 17.78 -8.54 -8.35
N VAL A 211 16.57 -8.63 -8.92
CA VAL A 211 16.06 -9.82 -9.61
C VAL A 211 16.85 -10.14 -10.89
N VAL A 212 17.24 -9.12 -11.65
CA VAL A 212 18.06 -9.27 -12.86
C VAL A 212 19.48 -9.68 -12.49
N ASP A 213 20.09 -9.04 -11.50
CA ASP A 213 21.45 -9.33 -11.06
C ASP A 213 21.59 -10.74 -10.50
N SER A 214 20.59 -11.23 -9.74
CA SER A 214 20.59 -12.59 -9.20
C SER A 214 20.32 -13.65 -10.27
N ASN A 215 19.54 -13.30 -11.30
CA ASN A 215 19.21 -14.14 -12.46
C ASN A 215 18.78 -15.59 -12.12
N VAL A 216 18.13 -15.77 -10.97
CA VAL A 216 17.78 -17.10 -10.45
C VAL A 216 16.67 -17.75 -11.29
N SER A 217 16.85 -19.04 -11.59
CA SER A 217 15.89 -19.86 -12.34
C SER A 217 14.94 -20.66 -11.45
N ALA A 218 13.93 -21.27 -12.08
CA ALA A 218 13.09 -22.27 -11.44
C ALA A 218 13.84 -23.55 -11.04
N GLU A 219 14.98 -23.87 -11.65
CA GLU A 219 15.78 -25.05 -11.27
C GLU A 219 16.53 -24.81 -9.96
N GLU A 220 17.02 -23.59 -9.75
CA GLU A 220 17.75 -23.19 -8.54
C GLU A 220 16.81 -22.90 -7.37
N GLU A 221 15.68 -22.24 -7.64
CA GLU A 221 14.64 -21.95 -6.65
C GLU A 221 13.29 -22.47 -7.17
N PRO A 222 12.94 -23.74 -6.93
CA PRO A 222 11.74 -24.36 -7.51
C PRO A 222 10.42 -23.84 -6.94
N VAL A 223 10.46 -23.17 -5.79
CA VAL A 223 9.28 -22.70 -5.08
C VAL A 223 9.41 -21.21 -4.79
N LYS A 224 8.35 -20.47 -5.10
CA LYS A 224 8.15 -19.10 -4.64
C LYS A 224 7.07 -19.07 -3.57
N PHE A 225 7.09 -18.03 -2.74
CA PHE A 225 6.10 -17.84 -1.70
C PHE A 225 5.46 -16.46 -1.78
N ARG A 226 4.22 -16.34 -1.30
CA ARG A 226 3.55 -15.07 -1.05
C ARG A 226 2.77 -15.13 0.24
N PHE A 227 2.72 -14.04 0.98
CA PHE A 227 1.80 -13.91 2.10
C PHE A 227 0.39 -13.64 1.57
N LYS A 228 -0.61 -14.35 2.10
CA LYS A 228 -2.01 -14.05 1.77
C LYS A 228 -2.37 -12.69 2.37
N ARG A 229 -3.01 -11.86 1.54
CA ARG A 229 -3.52 -10.55 1.95
C ARG A 229 -4.35 -10.71 3.24
N SER A 230 -4.07 -9.87 4.24
CA SER A 230 -4.68 -9.85 5.58
C SER A 230 -4.49 -11.07 6.50
N ARG A 231 -3.62 -12.04 6.16
CA ARG A 231 -3.25 -13.15 7.06
C ARG A 231 -1.73 -13.37 7.05
N TYR A 232 -1.02 -12.68 7.93
CA TYR A 232 0.45 -12.69 8.03
C TYR A 232 1.05 -14.07 8.37
N VAL A 233 0.24 -14.98 8.90
CA VAL A 233 0.65 -16.36 9.24
C VAL A 233 0.40 -17.34 8.08
N ALA A 234 -0.35 -16.92 7.04
CA ALA A 234 -0.68 -17.78 5.91
C ALA A 234 0.23 -17.49 4.71
N VAL A 235 1.24 -18.34 4.55
CA VAL A 235 2.11 -18.37 3.38
C VAL A 235 1.50 -19.29 2.32
N GLU A 236 1.42 -18.81 1.08
CA GLU A 236 1.06 -19.60 -0.07
C GLU A 236 2.31 -19.87 -0.90
N LEU A 237 2.60 -21.16 -1.09
CA LEU A 237 3.69 -21.63 -1.95
C LEU A 237 3.17 -21.86 -3.36
N PHE A 238 3.96 -21.53 -4.37
CA PHE A 238 3.64 -21.79 -5.76
C PHE A 238 4.91 -22.14 -6.55
N PRO A 239 4.79 -22.96 -7.62
CA PRO A 239 5.93 -23.31 -8.45
C PRO A 239 6.58 -22.06 -9.04
N ASN A 240 7.92 -22.01 -9.00
CA ASN A 240 8.66 -21.01 -9.74
C ASN A 240 8.67 -21.40 -11.23
N THR A 241 8.37 -20.43 -12.10
CA THR A 241 8.40 -20.58 -13.55
C THR A 241 9.40 -19.63 -14.22
N SER A 242 10.30 -19.04 -13.42
CA SER A 242 11.26 -18.05 -13.91
C SER A 242 12.35 -18.69 -14.74
N LEU A 243 12.61 -18.09 -15.90
CA LEU A 243 13.74 -18.45 -16.77
C LEU A 243 14.95 -17.55 -16.50
N LYS A 244 16.15 -18.03 -16.84
CA LYS A 244 17.37 -17.20 -16.84
C LYS A 244 17.40 -16.32 -18.08
N LEU A 245 17.93 -15.12 -17.91
CA LEU A 245 18.42 -14.31 -19.01
C LEU A 245 19.79 -14.85 -19.45
N SER A 246 20.13 -14.70 -20.73
CA SER A 246 21.53 -14.88 -21.15
C SER A 246 22.44 -13.88 -20.43
N GLU A 247 23.72 -14.21 -20.23
CA GLU A 247 24.64 -13.33 -19.48
C GLU A 247 24.77 -11.95 -20.16
N LYS A 248 24.81 -11.94 -21.49
CA LYS A 248 24.82 -10.71 -22.29
C LYS A 248 23.57 -9.85 -22.05
N THR A 249 22.39 -10.46 -22.06
CA THR A 249 21.11 -9.76 -21.85
C THR A 249 20.97 -9.28 -20.41
N LYS A 250 21.37 -10.11 -19.43
CA LYS A 250 21.44 -9.76 -18.00
C LYS A 250 22.30 -8.52 -17.78
N ASP A 251 23.54 -8.50 -18.28
CA ASP A 251 24.46 -7.37 -18.10
C ASP A 251 23.91 -6.09 -18.73
N ARG A 252 23.40 -6.20 -19.96
CA ARG A 252 22.77 -5.07 -20.67
C ARG A 252 21.58 -4.54 -19.88
N PHE A 253 20.73 -5.42 -19.36
CA PHE A 253 19.55 -5.03 -18.61
C PHE A 253 19.92 -4.39 -17.27
N SER A 254 20.85 -4.98 -16.53
CA SER A 254 21.36 -4.44 -15.27
C SER A 254 21.93 -3.04 -15.45
N ASN A 255 22.67 -2.80 -16.54
CA ASN A 255 23.21 -1.49 -16.88
C ASN A 255 22.12 -0.46 -17.23
N ILE A 256 21.06 -0.87 -17.93
CA ILE A 256 19.90 0.00 -18.18
C ILE A 256 19.26 0.41 -16.86
N LEU A 257 19.00 -0.54 -15.96
CA LEU A 257 18.39 -0.27 -14.66
C LEU A 257 19.28 0.63 -13.80
N ARG A 258 20.60 0.39 -13.77
CA ARG A 258 21.57 1.24 -13.08
C ARG A 258 21.53 2.68 -13.62
N SER A 259 21.49 2.87 -14.94
CA SER A 259 21.42 4.19 -15.56
C SER A 259 20.12 4.92 -15.19
N LEU A 260 18.97 4.23 -15.21
CA LEU A 260 17.69 4.79 -14.80
C LEU A 260 17.70 5.22 -13.32
N ILE A 261 18.25 4.39 -12.43
CA ILE A 261 18.40 4.68 -11.00
C ILE A 261 19.27 5.92 -10.79
N LEU A 262 20.47 5.93 -11.38
CA LEU A 262 21.41 7.06 -11.24
C LEU A 262 20.84 8.35 -11.83
N GLY A 263 20.15 8.26 -12.97
CA GLY A 263 19.49 9.41 -13.59
C GLY A 263 18.37 10.01 -12.74
N GLN A 264 17.65 9.19 -11.96
CA GLN A 264 16.68 9.70 -10.99
C GLN A 264 17.35 10.31 -9.76
N LEU A 265 18.38 9.67 -9.21
CA LEU A 265 19.10 10.16 -8.03
C LEU A 265 19.84 11.47 -8.30
N ALA A 266 20.41 11.64 -9.49
CA ALA A 266 21.11 12.87 -9.89
C ALA A 266 20.20 14.10 -9.96
N ARG A 267 18.88 13.93 -10.00
CA ARG A 267 17.90 15.04 -9.97
C ARG A 267 17.47 15.44 -8.57
N LYS A 268 17.88 14.68 -7.54
CA LYS A 268 17.57 15.00 -6.14
C LYS A 268 18.58 16.01 -5.60
N GLU A 269 18.17 16.73 -4.55
CA GLU A 269 19.05 17.61 -3.81
C GLU A 269 20.25 16.85 -3.24
N ASP A 270 21.40 17.52 -3.19
CA ASP A 270 22.59 16.98 -2.57
C ASP A 270 22.36 16.83 -1.06
N ILE A 271 22.62 15.62 -0.55
CA ILE A 271 22.51 15.29 0.87
C ILE A 271 23.83 15.54 1.63
N GLY A 272 24.87 15.98 0.92
CA GLY A 272 26.18 16.26 1.47
C GLY A 272 26.97 15.01 1.85
N LYS A 273 27.89 15.15 2.82
CA LYS A 273 28.71 14.03 3.29
C LYS A 273 27.89 13.12 4.21
N VAL A 274 27.58 11.92 3.73
CA VAL A 274 26.87 10.91 4.50
C VAL A 274 27.82 9.76 4.87
N TYR A 275 27.85 9.41 6.14
CA TYR A 275 28.49 8.18 6.61
C TYR A 275 27.50 7.02 6.47
N ILE A 276 27.82 6.05 5.61
CA ILE A 276 27.05 4.81 5.50
C ILE A 276 27.73 3.79 6.40
N GLN A 277 27.07 3.45 7.50
CA GLN A 277 27.56 2.43 8.42
C GLN A 277 27.71 1.07 7.70
N PRO A 278 28.89 0.42 7.74
CA PRO A 278 29.14 -0.83 7.00
C PRO A 278 28.16 -1.96 7.30
N GLU A 279 27.63 -2.03 8.52
CA GLU A 279 26.66 -3.04 8.94
C GLU A 279 25.31 -2.92 8.21
N LEU A 280 24.98 -1.75 7.63
CA LEU A 280 23.75 -1.55 6.85
C LEU A 280 23.71 -2.43 5.59
N LYS A 281 24.84 -3.00 5.15
CA LYS A 281 24.87 -4.03 4.09
C LYS A 281 24.05 -5.27 4.45
N ASN A 282 23.81 -5.50 5.74
CA ASN A 282 23.02 -6.62 6.27
C ASN A 282 21.54 -6.24 6.46
N CYS A 283 21.17 -4.98 6.22
CA CYS A 283 19.78 -4.53 6.25
C CYS A 283 19.13 -4.87 4.89
N PRO A 284 18.05 -5.67 4.85
CA PRO A 284 17.33 -5.92 3.62
C PRO A 284 16.74 -4.61 3.08
N VAL A 285 16.81 -4.40 1.77
CA VAL A 285 16.09 -3.31 1.11
C VAL A 285 14.59 -3.66 1.17
N PRO A 286 13.71 -2.76 1.65
CA PRO A 286 12.27 -3.02 1.71
C PRO A 286 11.70 -3.02 0.29
N VAL A 287 11.66 -4.19 -0.33
CA VAL A 287 11.21 -4.41 -1.71
C VAL A 287 9.68 -4.54 -1.81
N VAL A 288 8.99 -4.83 -0.68
CA VAL A 288 7.53 -4.98 -0.65
C VAL A 288 6.95 -4.31 0.61
N GLY A 289 6.43 -3.09 0.46
CA GLY A 289 5.72 -2.34 1.51
C GLY A 289 4.20 -2.48 1.48
N ARG A 290 3.62 -3.46 0.76
CA ARG A 290 2.15 -3.57 0.62
C ARG A 290 1.41 -3.94 1.92
N SER A 291 2.14 -4.45 2.90
CA SER A 291 1.68 -4.74 4.25
C SER A 291 2.23 -3.77 5.30
N ASP A 292 2.93 -2.72 4.86
CA ASP A 292 3.44 -1.71 5.77
C ASP A 292 2.29 -0.78 6.15
N SER A 293 1.95 -0.75 7.44
CA SER A 293 0.85 0.07 7.97
C SER A 293 1.20 1.56 8.04
N GLY A 294 2.36 1.97 7.52
CA GLY A 294 2.77 3.37 7.41
C GLY A 294 4.24 3.48 7.04
N LYS A 295 4.68 4.66 6.59
CA LYS A 295 6.08 4.96 6.22
C LYS A 295 7.04 5.01 7.43
N ASN A 296 6.67 4.44 8.57
CA ASN A 296 7.29 4.70 9.88
C ASN A 296 8.27 3.61 10.34
N ARG A 297 8.62 2.63 9.49
CA ARG A 297 9.67 1.66 9.81
C ARG A 297 11.03 2.14 9.30
N THR A 298 11.95 2.47 10.22
CA THR A 298 13.35 2.79 9.89
C THR A 298 14.14 1.55 9.46
N VAL A 299 13.66 0.34 9.79
CA VAL A 299 14.33 -0.94 9.49
C VAL A 299 13.38 -1.92 8.80
N ALA A 300 13.87 -2.62 7.78
CA ALA A 300 13.09 -3.60 7.04
C ALA A 300 12.96 -4.92 7.82
N ILE A 301 11.89 -5.68 7.55
CA ILE A 301 11.69 -7.02 8.12
C ILE A 301 12.87 -7.91 7.74
N GLY A 302 13.42 -8.64 8.71
CA GLY A 302 14.58 -9.51 8.52
C GLY A 302 15.94 -8.84 8.76
N THR A 303 15.96 -7.55 9.12
CA THR A 303 17.19 -6.87 9.55
C THR A 303 17.80 -7.57 10.76
N LYS A 304 19.10 -7.85 10.70
CA LYS A 304 19.88 -8.36 11.83
C LYS A 304 20.81 -7.25 12.32
N ILE A 305 20.59 -6.79 13.53
CA ILE A 305 21.45 -5.78 14.18
C ILE A 305 22.29 -6.52 15.23
N PRO A 306 23.63 -6.46 15.16
CA PRO A 306 24.47 -7.06 16.17
C PRO A 306 24.23 -6.37 17.51
N LEU A 307 24.08 -7.17 18.57
CA LEU A 307 24.14 -6.65 19.93
C LEU A 307 25.60 -6.39 20.28
N GLY A 308 25.91 -5.23 20.85
CA GLY A 308 27.26 -4.92 21.36
C GLY A 308 27.74 -5.97 22.37
N GLN A 309 29.00 -6.40 22.27
CA GLN A 309 29.52 -7.56 23.01
C GLN A 309 29.66 -7.33 24.53
N ASP A 310 29.72 -6.07 24.97
CA ASP A 310 30.00 -5.71 26.36
C ASP A 310 28.76 -5.23 27.13
N ARG A 311 27.57 -5.47 26.59
CA ARG A 311 26.31 -5.00 27.18
C ARG A 311 25.27 -6.09 27.08
N ASP A 312 24.71 -6.42 28.24
CA ASP A 312 23.87 -7.60 28.42
C ASP A 312 22.37 -7.23 28.59
N ILE A 313 22.04 -5.95 28.46
CA ILE A 313 20.68 -5.45 28.68
C ILE A 313 20.14 -4.90 27.37
N LEU A 314 19.14 -5.59 26.83
CA LEU A 314 18.35 -5.08 25.73
C LEU A 314 17.26 -4.17 26.27
N ARG A 315 17.38 -2.87 26.00
CA ARG A 315 16.36 -1.87 26.30
C ARG A 315 15.49 -1.61 25.09
N ALA A 316 14.19 -1.79 25.25
CA ALA A 316 13.19 -1.29 24.32
C ALA A 316 12.45 -0.11 24.94
N ALA A 317 12.35 1.00 24.21
CA ALA A 317 11.61 2.18 24.64
C ALA A 317 10.54 2.54 23.61
N LEU A 318 9.29 2.52 24.05
CA LEU A 318 8.12 2.91 23.29
C LEU A 318 7.70 4.32 23.70
N TYR A 319 7.84 5.28 22.80
CA TYR A 319 7.20 6.58 22.93
C TYR A 319 5.83 6.55 22.25
N LYS A 320 4.80 7.03 22.93
CA LYS A 320 3.42 7.10 22.44
C LYS A 320 2.81 8.45 22.78
N LYS A 321 2.14 9.09 21.82
CA LYS A 321 1.41 10.35 22.00
C LYS A 321 0.13 10.36 21.18
N GLY A 322 -1.00 10.65 21.81
CA GLY A 322 -2.30 10.62 21.15
C GLY A 322 -3.43 11.20 22.01
N PRO A 323 -4.65 11.30 21.48
CA PRO A 323 -5.82 11.71 22.23
C PRO A 323 -6.14 10.68 23.33
N ARG A 324 -6.83 11.11 24.39
CA ARG A 324 -7.23 10.24 25.52
C ARG A 324 -8.49 9.44 25.19
N ASP A 325 -8.48 8.77 24.04
CA ASP A 325 -9.65 8.05 23.53
C ASP A 325 -9.50 6.51 23.66
N GLY A 326 -8.33 6.01 24.10
CA GLY A 326 -8.10 4.59 24.38
C GLY A 326 -6.80 4.34 25.16
N PHE A 327 -6.45 3.08 25.36
CA PHE A 327 -5.21 2.66 26.02
C PHE A 327 -4.26 2.02 25.00
N PHE A 328 -2.97 2.22 25.19
CA PHE A 328 -1.96 1.60 24.35
C PHE A 328 -0.89 0.98 25.24
N ASP A 329 -0.90 -0.33 25.41
CA ASP A 329 -0.02 -1.01 26.34
C ASP A 329 1.30 -1.39 25.66
N PHE A 330 2.40 -1.29 26.40
CA PHE A 330 3.67 -1.88 26.01
C PHE A 330 3.93 -3.15 26.81
N SER A 331 4.36 -4.22 26.14
CA SER A 331 4.61 -5.51 26.77
C SER A 331 5.73 -6.26 26.06
N CYS A 332 6.25 -7.28 26.74
CA CYS A 332 7.33 -8.12 26.25
C CYS A 332 7.05 -9.58 26.61
N ALA A 333 6.88 -10.44 25.62
CA ALA A 333 6.70 -11.88 25.79
C ALA A 333 8.01 -12.64 25.59
N PHE A 334 8.18 -13.72 26.34
CA PHE A 334 9.30 -14.66 26.24
C PHE A 334 8.81 -15.99 25.68
N LEU A 335 9.44 -16.48 24.62
CA LEU A 335 9.01 -17.69 23.92
C LEU A 335 10.14 -18.72 23.78
N ASP A 336 9.77 -20.00 23.71
CA ASP A 336 10.69 -21.10 23.42
C ASP A 336 10.99 -21.25 21.92
N GLU A 337 11.81 -22.25 21.56
CA GLU A 337 12.17 -22.54 20.16
C GLU A 337 10.98 -22.90 19.24
N LYS A 338 9.87 -23.35 19.82
CA LYS A 338 8.62 -23.72 19.15
C LYS A 338 7.58 -22.59 19.20
N TYR A 339 7.98 -21.40 19.65
CA TYR A 339 7.11 -20.24 19.87
C TYR A 339 6.06 -20.42 20.97
N SER A 340 6.26 -21.37 21.89
CA SER A 340 5.40 -21.53 23.06
C SER A 340 5.68 -20.42 24.08
N PHE A 341 4.63 -19.93 24.73
CA PHE A 341 4.72 -18.87 25.73
C PHE A 341 5.37 -19.36 27.03
N LEU A 342 6.40 -18.65 27.50
CA LEU A 342 7.12 -18.95 28.74
C LEU A 342 6.86 -17.92 29.85
N GLY A 343 6.40 -16.73 29.50
CA GLY A 343 6.13 -15.64 30.45
C GLY A 343 6.15 -14.28 29.76
N GLN A 344 5.91 -13.22 30.53
CA GLN A 344 5.90 -11.85 30.01
C GLN A 344 6.26 -10.80 31.06
N ILE A 345 6.65 -9.62 30.58
CA ILE A 345 6.64 -8.35 31.30
C ILE A 345 5.56 -7.46 30.67
N SER A 346 4.66 -6.93 31.49
CA SER A 346 3.47 -6.19 31.04
C SER A 346 2.91 -5.34 32.19
N TRP A 347 1.83 -4.59 31.94
CA TRP A 347 1.15 -3.76 32.94
C TRP A 347 0.78 -4.49 34.24
N ASN A 348 0.49 -5.80 34.18
CA ASN A 348 0.19 -6.65 35.34
C ASN A 348 1.39 -7.44 35.89
N ASN A 349 2.55 -7.39 35.23
CA ASN A 349 3.80 -8.01 35.68
C ASN A 349 4.98 -7.11 35.31
N LEU A 350 5.26 -6.11 36.14
CA LEU A 350 6.24 -5.07 35.83
C LEU A 350 7.69 -5.49 36.07
N LYS A 351 7.96 -6.59 36.78
CA LYS A 351 9.34 -6.97 37.14
C LYS A 351 9.48 -8.47 37.31
N GLU A 352 10.58 -8.97 36.76
CA GLU A 352 11.16 -10.29 37.03
C GLU A 352 12.62 -10.11 37.43
N ASN A 353 13.29 -11.17 37.89
CA ASN A 353 14.71 -11.09 38.28
C ASN A 353 15.65 -10.71 37.11
N PHE A 354 15.19 -10.83 35.87
CA PHE A 354 15.95 -10.58 34.64
C PHE A 354 15.32 -9.53 33.74
N ALA A 355 14.19 -8.92 34.12
CA ALA A 355 13.51 -7.94 33.28
C ALA A 355 12.71 -6.92 34.08
N TYR A 356 12.57 -5.71 33.55
CA TYR A 356 11.93 -4.58 34.25
C TYR A 356 11.14 -3.68 33.30
N HIS A 357 9.92 -3.34 33.67
CA HIS A 357 9.07 -2.34 33.02
C HIS A 357 9.10 -1.04 33.83
N SER A 358 9.19 0.10 33.16
CA SER A 358 9.21 1.43 33.80
C SER A 358 7.90 1.86 34.50
N GLY A 359 6.89 1.00 34.52
CA GLY A 359 5.50 1.34 34.83
C GLY A 359 4.66 1.62 33.59
N ASP A 360 3.35 1.54 33.77
CA ASP A 360 2.31 1.74 32.75
C ASP A 360 1.72 3.15 32.86
N CYS A 361 1.42 3.78 31.73
CA CYS A 361 0.81 5.11 31.66
C CYS A 361 -0.26 5.20 30.58
N ASP A 362 -1.49 5.51 31.02
CA ASP A 362 -2.68 5.68 30.18
C ASP A 362 -2.75 7.05 29.50
N ASP A 363 -2.21 8.10 30.14
CA ASP A 363 -2.25 9.46 29.61
C ASP A 363 -1.17 9.71 28.55
N THR A 364 -1.54 9.47 27.30
CA THR A 364 -0.68 9.72 26.13
C THR A 364 -0.80 11.15 25.58
N THR A 365 -1.60 12.04 26.18
CA THR A 365 -1.92 13.35 25.59
C THR A 365 -0.71 14.28 25.45
N ARG A 366 0.22 14.20 26.40
CA ARG A 366 1.47 14.97 26.41
C ARG A 366 2.67 14.19 25.85
N GLY A 367 2.43 12.95 25.42
CA GLY A 367 3.48 12.00 25.08
C GLY A 367 4.05 11.33 26.33
N VAL A 368 4.27 10.02 26.24
CA VAL A 368 4.87 9.23 27.31
C VAL A 368 5.80 8.18 26.73
N THR A 369 6.87 7.85 27.45
CA THR A 369 7.79 6.78 27.10
C THR A 369 7.71 5.66 28.13
N GLU A 370 7.41 4.46 27.66
CA GLU A 370 7.52 3.23 28.44
C GLU A 370 8.77 2.47 28.04
N ILE A 371 9.45 1.91 29.02
CA ILE A 371 10.72 1.22 28.84
C ILE A 371 10.60 -0.19 29.41
N ILE A 372 11.03 -1.16 28.62
CA ILE A 372 11.24 -2.53 29.07
C ILE A 372 12.72 -2.87 28.87
N ASP A 373 13.39 -3.22 29.96
CA ASP A 373 14.76 -3.74 29.98
C ASP A 373 14.73 -5.25 30.17
N VAL A 374 15.52 -5.98 29.38
CA VAL A 374 15.71 -7.42 29.54
C VAL A 374 17.20 -7.73 29.62
N ASN A 375 17.64 -8.32 30.74
CA ASN A 375 18.97 -8.88 30.93
C ASN A 375 19.06 -10.25 30.23
N LEU A 376 19.88 -10.33 29.19
CA LEU A 376 19.98 -11.46 28.27
C LEU A 376 20.67 -12.67 28.91
N SER A 377 21.75 -12.49 29.69
CA SER A 377 22.31 -13.60 30.46
C SER A 377 21.38 -14.03 31.60
N GLY A 378 20.70 -13.07 32.24
CA GLY A 378 19.71 -13.32 33.28
C GLY A 378 18.63 -14.27 32.81
N ILE A 379 17.90 -13.92 31.73
CA ILE A 379 16.83 -14.77 31.19
C ILE A 379 17.35 -16.13 30.73
N LYS A 380 18.53 -16.18 30.12
CA LYS A 380 19.15 -17.44 29.67
C LYS A 380 19.44 -18.39 30.83
N ASN A 381 19.76 -17.85 32.00
CA ASN A 381 20.07 -18.63 33.19
C ASN A 381 18.83 -19.00 34.01
N THR A 382 17.79 -18.16 34.01
CA THR A 382 16.61 -18.34 34.88
C THR A 382 15.38 -18.93 34.19
N VAL A 383 15.29 -18.84 32.86
CA VAL A 383 14.16 -19.36 32.07
C VAL A 383 14.65 -20.40 31.07
N PRO A 384 14.72 -21.68 31.47
CA PRO A 384 15.14 -22.76 30.59
C PRO A 384 14.31 -22.82 29.29
N GLY A 385 14.99 -22.87 28.16
CA GLY A 385 14.35 -22.95 26.84
C GLY A 385 13.96 -21.60 26.22
N ALA A 386 14.13 -20.47 26.92
CA ALA A 386 13.89 -19.15 26.34
C ALA A 386 14.76 -18.92 25.10
N LYS A 387 14.11 -18.58 23.99
CA LYS A 387 14.73 -18.43 22.67
C LYS A 387 14.42 -17.09 22.00
N TYR A 388 13.20 -16.58 22.19
CA TYR A 388 12.75 -15.35 21.57
C TYR A 388 12.22 -14.38 22.62
N ILE A 389 12.51 -13.09 22.41
CA ILE A 389 11.96 -11.96 23.14
C ILE A 389 11.14 -11.17 22.13
N VAL A 390 9.84 -10.99 22.40
CA VAL A 390 8.91 -10.33 21.49
C VAL A 390 8.33 -9.11 22.20
N TYR A 391 8.63 -7.93 21.70
CA TYR A 391 8.03 -6.68 22.18
C TYR A 391 6.75 -6.40 21.41
N GLU A 392 5.72 -6.01 22.15
CA GLU A 392 4.38 -5.80 21.62
C GLU A 392 3.83 -4.47 22.11
N GLY A 393 3.24 -3.71 21.18
CA GLY A 393 2.42 -2.54 21.49
C GLY A 393 0.98 -2.84 21.09
N ILE A 394 0.07 -2.89 22.06
CA ILE A 394 -1.34 -3.27 21.85
C ILE A 394 -2.22 -2.06 22.10
N ALA A 395 -3.11 -1.76 21.15
CA ALA A 395 -4.14 -0.76 21.32
C ALA A 395 -5.43 -1.43 21.85
N TRP A 396 -6.05 -0.82 22.85
CA TRP A 396 -7.32 -1.23 23.45
C TRP A 396 -8.39 -0.12 23.32
N ASP A 397 -9.65 -0.51 23.49
CA ASP A 397 -10.84 0.35 23.40
C ASP A 397 -10.98 1.09 22.06
N ASN A 398 -11.15 2.43 22.06
CA ASN A 398 -11.40 3.16 20.82
C ASN A 398 -10.15 3.32 19.93
N PHE A 399 -8.99 2.78 20.33
CA PHE A 399 -7.88 2.57 19.41
C PHE A 399 -8.09 1.27 18.62
N THR A 400 -8.45 1.38 17.34
CA THR A 400 -8.51 0.20 16.45
C THR A 400 -7.14 -0.24 15.94
N THR A 401 -6.15 0.67 15.92
CA THR A 401 -4.77 0.47 15.47
C THR A 401 -3.87 1.58 16.05
N VAL A 402 -2.55 1.51 15.80
CA VAL A 402 -1.60 2.63 16.03
C VAL A 402 -2.00 3.94 15.32
N ASP A 403 -2.91 3.93 14.35
CA ASP A 403 -3.34 5.12 13.61
C ASP A 403 -4.10 6.14 14.49
N GLY A 404 -4.56 5.72 15.67
CA GLY A 404 -5.14 6.63 16.64
C GLY A 404 -4.10 7.45 17.41
N LEU A 405 -2.81 7.07 17.36
CA LEU A 405 -1.73 7.86 17.95
C LEU A 405 -1.23 8.90 16.96
N THR A 406 -1.00 10.12 17.45
CA THR A 406 -0.35 11.19 16.68
C THR A 406 1.13 10.89 16.42
N GLU A 407 1.81 10.29 17.40
CA GLU A 407 3.21 9.90 17.31
C GLU A 407 3.41 8.56 18.05
N CYS A 408 4.14 7.63 17.45
CA CYS A 408 4.47 6.35 18.06
C CYS A 408 5.83 5.85 17.54
N PHE A 409 6.80 5.66 18.43
CA PHE A 409 8.16 5.24 18.09
C PHE A 409 8.62 4.14 19.03
N LEU A 410 9.11 3.04 18.46
CA LEU A 410 9.80 1.99 19.21
C LEU A 410 11.29 2.05 18.89
N THR A 411 12.10 2.10 19.94
CA THR A 411 13.57 2.10 19.82
C THR A 411 14.17 0.94 20.59
N PHE A 412 15.27 0.41 20.06
CA PHE A 412 16.08 -0.61 20.72
C PHE A 412 17.47 -0.07 20.98
N SER A 413 18.00 -0.33 22.17
CA SER A 413 19.35 0.03 22.55
C SER A 413 19.97 -1.06 23.41
N ASN A 414 21.29 -1.21 23.34
CA ASN A 414 22.03 -2.07 24.25
C ASN A 414 22.67 -1.16 25.32
N VAL A 415 22.34 -1.36 26.60
CA VAL A 415 22.74 -0.47 27.72
C VAL A 415 23.56 -1.23 28.76
N SER A 416 24.39 -0.51 29.52
CA SER A 416 25.27 -1.10 30.53
C SER A 416 24.60 -1.33 31.89
N GLU A 417 23.50 -0.62 32.18
CA GLU A 417 22.80 -0.70 33.46
C GLU A 417 21.28 -0.72 33.25
N VAL A 418 20.58 -1.51 34.07
CA VAL A 418 19.12 -1.53 34.10
C VAL A 418 18.66 -0.19 34.65
N GLY A 419 17.66 0.40 34.02
CA GLY A 419 17.10 1.69 34.45
C GLY A 419 16.27 1.53 35.72
N GLU A 420 16.88 1.30 36.88
CA GLU A 420 16.25 1.63 38.16
C GLU A 420 16.21 3.16 38.34
N GLY A 421 15.52 3.88 37.46
CA GLY A 421 15.46 5.34 37.56
C GLY A 421 15.09 6.12 36.31
N ILE A 422 13.80 6.15 35.95
CA ILE A 422 13.13 7.46 35.83
C ILE A 422 12.33 7.64 37.13
N LYS A 423 13.02 7.71 38.27
CA LYS A 423 12.45 8.31 39.48
C LYS A 423 12.63 9.82 39.34
N GLY A 424 11.69 10.49 38.69
CA GLY A 424 11.72 11.95 38.55
C GLY A 424 11.12 12.54 37.28
N ALA A 425 9.91 12.12 36.89
CA ALA A 425 9.05 12.97 36.04
C ALA A 425 7.68 13.22 36.70
N GLY A 426 7.66 13.17 38.04
CA GLY A 426 6.59 13.76 38.84
C GLY A 426 7.04 15.11 39.39
N LYS A 427 6.31 16.17 39.02
CA LYS A 427 6.35 17.57 39.54
C LYS A 427 7.57 18.40 39.07
N ASN A 428 7.44 19.15 37.97
CA ASN A 428 7.00 20.57 37.84
C ASN A 428 8.21 21.53 37.63
N PRO A 429 8.06 22.73 37.01
CA PRO A 429 6.84 23.51 36.79
C PRO A 429 6.15 23.33 35.44
#